data_AF-A0A2I1G8M1-F1
#
_entry.id   AF-A0A2I1G8M1-F1
#
_cell.length_a   1.000
_cell.length_b   1.000
_cell.length_c   1.000
_cell.angle_alpha   90.00
_cell.angle_beta   90.00
_cell.angle_gamma   90.00
#
_symmetry.space_group_name_H-M   'P 1'
#
loop_
_entity.id
_entity.type
_entity.pdbx_description
1 polymer ?
#
loop_
_entity_poly.entity_id
_entity_poly.type
_entity_poly.pdbx_seq_one_letter_code
_entity_poly.pdbx_strand_id
1 'polypeptide(L)' 'VVPEKLPKALSSIVSRLPPQNFYLLRALCSHLSLVNRKSEINKMNISNLGVVFCPSLGIGSILFKTLVEHIDVVFEI' A
#
# COMPACT_ATOMS: atom_id res chain seq x y z
N VAL A 1 0.69 -2.45 -14.50
CA VAL A 1 -0.75 -2.13 -14.35
C VAL A 1 -1.30 -2.97 -13.20
N VAL A 2 -2.10 -2.40 -12.29
CA VAL A 2 -2.74 -3.16 -11.20
C VAL A 2 -3.95 -3.90 -11.77
N PRO A 3 -4.10 -5.22 -11.55
CA PRO A 3 -5.29 -5.95 -11.99
C PRO A 3 -6.55 -5.45 -11.27
N GLU A 4 -7.65 -5.27 -12.00
CA GLU A 4 -8.91 -4.67 -11.48
C GLU A 4 -9.46 -5.38 -10.23
N LYS A 5 -9.32 -6.70 -10.16
CA LYS A 5 -9.83 -7.52 -9.04
C LYS A 5 -8.89 -7.55 -7.83
N LEU A 6 -7.63 -7.11 -8.00
CA LEU A 6 -6.60 -7.25 -6.97
C LEU A 6 -6.91 -6.48 -5.67
N PRO A 7 -7.38 -5.21 -5.70
CA PRO A 7 -7.70 -4.47 -4.47
C PRO A 7 -8.74 -5.18 -3.60
N LYS A 8 -9.83 -5.70 -4.20
CA LYS A 8 -10.88 -6.43 -3.47
C LYS A 8 -10.39 -7.76 -2.91
N ALA A 9 -9.62 -8.51 -3.71
CA ALA A 9 -9.01 -9.75 -3.24
C ALA A 9 -8.05 -9.49 -2.06
N LEU A 10 -7.32 -8.37 -2.12
CA LEU A 10 -6.39 -7.98 -1.08
C LEU A 10 -7.10 -7.55 0.21
N SER A 11 -8.23 -6.83 0.13
CA SER A 11 -9.05 -6.52 1.31
C SER A 11 -9.42 -7.78 2.10
N SER A 12 -9.88 -8.84 1.40
CA SER A 12 -10.20 -10.13 2.03
C SER A 12 -9.01 -10.82 2.70
N ILE A 13 -7.79 -10.59 2.21
CA ILE A 13 -6.55 -11.14 2.81
C ILE A 13 -6.12 -10.30 4.00
N VAL A 14 -6.11 -8.98 3.84
CA VAL A 14 -5.67 -8.02 4.85
C VAL A 14 -6.57 -8.06 6.08
N SER A 15 -7.88 -8.27 5.92
CA SER A 15 -8.83 -8.44 7.03
C SER A 15 -8.58 -9.68 7.90
N ARG A 16 -7.77 -10.63 7.43
CA ARG A 16 -7.36 -11.84 8.17
C ARG A 16 -6.08 -11.66 8.98
N LEU A 17 -5.41 -10.51 8.86
CA LEU A 17 -4.22 -10.23 9.66
C LEU A 17 -4.59 -10.07 11.14
N PRO A 18 -3.69 -10.43 12.07
CA PRO A 18 -3.83 -10.04 13.46
C PRO A 18 -4.11 -8.52 13.58
N PRO A 19 -4.96 -8.07 14.51
CA PRO A 19 -5.40 -6.67 14.57
C PRO A 19 -4.25 -5.67 14.57
N GLN A 20 -3.18 -5.96 15.30
CA GLN A 20 -2.00 -5.11 15.40
C GLN A 20 -1.30 -4.94 14.04
N ASN A 21 -1.14 -6.04 13.30
CA ASN A 21 -0.55 -6.05 11.96
C ASN A 21 -1.44 -5.31 10.95
N PHE A 22 -2.76 -5.49 11.03
CA PHE A 22 -3.72 -4.76 10.19
C PHE A 22 -3.58 -3.25 10.39
N TYR A 23 -3.66 -2.77 11.65
CA TYR A 23 -3.60 -1.34 11.94
C TYR A 23 -2.24 -0.73 11.61
N LEU A 24 -1.14 -1.46 11.87
CA LEU A 24 0.21 -1.02 11.49
C LEU A 24 0.35 -0.87 9.98
N LEU A 25 -0.08 -1.89 9.22
CA LEU A 25 -0.01 -1.86 7.76
C LEU A 25 -0.89 -0.73 7.20
N ARG A 26 -2.10 -0.55 7.73
CA ARG A 26 -3.00 0.55 7.34
C ARG A 26 -2.36 1.92 7.59
N ALA A 27 -1.79 2.13 8.77
CA ALA A 27 -1.14 3.40 9.12
C ALA A 27 0.06 3.69 8.22
N LEU A 28 0.90 2.68 7.96
CA LEU A 28 2.03 2.79 7.03
C LEU A 28 1.55 3.15 5.62
N CYS A 29 0.61 2.39 5.05
CA CYS A 29 0.10 2.63 3.70
C CYS A 29 -0.56 4.01 3.57
N SER A 30 -1.28 4.47 4.60
CA SER A 30 -1.87 5.80 4.63
C SER A 30 -0.81 6.89 4.59
N HIS A 31 0.24 6.76 5.40
CA HIS A 31 1.37 7.68 5.39
C HIS A 31 2.07 7.72 4.02
N LEU A 32 2.36 6.55 3.45
CA LEU A 32 3.03 6.46 2.14
C LEU A 32 2.16 7.00 1.00
N SER A 33 0.83 6.88 1.11
CA SER A 33 -0.11 7.48 0.15
C SER A 33 0.01 9.00 0.16
N LEU A 34 0.09 9.63 1.35
CA LEU A 34 0.31 11.07 1.48
C LEU A 34 1.69 11.50 0.94
N VAL A 35 2.73 10.72 1.19
CA VAL A 35 4.07 10.96 0.63
C VAL A 35 4.03 10.93 -0.90
N ASN A 36 3.41 9.90 -1.50
CA ASN A 36 3.24 9.76 -2.94
C ASN A 36 2.44 10.91 -3.56
N ARG A 37 1.37 11.37 -2.89
CA ARG A 37 0.56 12.54 -3.32
C ARG A 37 1.34 13.85 -3.36
N LYS A 38 2.48 13.93 -2.66
CA LYS A 38 3.38 15.10 -2.66
C LYS A 38 4.68 14.84 -3.45
N SER A 39 4.68 13.84 -4.33
CA SER A 39 5.83 13.45 -5.16
C SER A 39 6.40 14.58 -6.03
N GLU A 40 5.58 15.54 -6.47
CA GLU A 40 6.07 16.72 -7.19
C GLU A 40 7.05 17.58 -6.35
N ILE A 41 6.92 17.55 -5.02
CA ILE A 41 7.76 18.31 -4.09
C ILE A 41 8.87 17.41 -3.53
N ASN A 42 8.51 16.29 -2.91
CA ASN A 42 9.46 15.42 -2.20
C ASN A 42 10.20 14.42 -3.10
N LYS A 43 9.82 14.34 -4.39
CA LYS A 43 10.38 13.43 -5.41
C LYS A 43 10.23 11.93 -5.12
N MET A 44 9.39 11.56 -4.17
CA MET A 44 9.08 10.18 -3.80
C MET A 44 7.74 9.74 -4.39
N ASN A 45 7.76 9.31 -5.65
CA ASN A 45 6.61 8.64 -6.28
C ASN A 45 6.48 7.17 -5.85
N ILE A 46 5.40 6.50 -6.25
CA ILE A 46 5.11 5.11 -5.89
C ILE A 46 6.22 4.13 -6.27
N SER A 47 6.92 4.36 -7.38
CA SER A 47 8.03 3.51 -7.83
C SER A 47 9.24 3.65 -6.91
N ASN A 48 9.61 4.88 -6.55
CA ASN A 48 10.71 5.16 -5.63
C ASN A 48 10.42 4.62 -4.23
N LEU A 49 9.19 4.81 -3.74
CA LEU A 49 8.73 4.21 -2.49
C LEU A 49 8.79 2.68 -2.55
N GLY A 50 8.39 2.09 -3.67
CA GLY A 50 8.47 0.65 -3.89
C GLY A 50 9.90 0.10 -3.79
N VAL A 51 10.88 0.78 -4.37
CA VAL A 51 12.31 0.38 -4.29
C VAL A 51 12.79 0.34 -2.84
N VAL A 52 12.34 1.26 -1.99
CA VAL A 52 12.76 1.36 -0.59
C VAL A 52 12.00 0.36 0.30
N PHE A 53 10.68 0.28 0.17
CA PHE A 53 9.84 -0.44 1.13
C PHE A 53 9.53 -1.90 0.75
N CYS A 54 9.57 -2.28 -0.53
CA CYS A 54 9.32 -3.67 -0.93
C CYS A 54 10.28 -4.66 -0.26
N PRO A 55 11.61 -4.40 -0.17
CA PRO A 55 12.53 -5.31 0.52
C PRO A 55 12.23 -5.45 2.01
N SER A 56 11.92 -4.35 2.71
CA SER A 56 11.62 -4.37 4.14
C SER A 56 10.29 -5.06 4.47
N LEU A 57 9.31 -4.99 3.57
CA LEU A 57 8.00 -5.62 3.72
C LEU A 57 7.95 -7.05 3.17
N GLY A 58 8.94 -7.47 2.39
CA GLY A 58 8.97 -8.78 1.74
C GLY A 58 7.85 -8.98 0.71
N ILE A 59 7.41 -7.90 0.03
CA ILE A 59 6.30 -7.95 -0.94
C ILE A 59 6.70 -7.41 -2.31
N GLY A 60 6.01 -7.87 -3.35
CA GLY A 60 6.22 -7.40 -4.73
C GLY A 60 5.69 -5.99 -4.97
N SER A 61 6.25 -5.31 -5.97
CA SER A 61 5.92 -3.92 -6.34
C SER A 61 4.44 -3.72 -6.69
N ILE A 62 3.81 -4.70 -7.34
CA ILE A 62 2.37 -4.63 -7.67
C ILE A 62 1.52 -4.66 -6.40
N LEU A 63 1.88 -5.50 -5.43
CA LEU A 63 1.16 -5.58 -4.15
C LEU A 63 1.33 -4.30 -3.35
N PHE A 64 2.56 -3.81 -3.25
CA PHE A 64 2.87 -2.53 -2.59
C PHE A 64 2.12 -1.36 -3.24
N LYS A 65 2.14 -1.25 -4.57
CA LYS A 65 1.39 -0.24 -5.32
C LYS A 65 -0.11 -0.32 -4.99
N THR A 66 -0.66 -1.53 -4.96
CA THR A 66 -2.08 -1.74 -4.64
C THR A 66 -2.42 -1.29 -3.23
N LEU A 67 -1.58 -1.61 -2.24
CA LEU A 67 -1.76 -1.22 -0.84
C LEU A 67 -1.77 0.31 -0.64
N VAL A 68 -0.96 1.04 -1.40
CA VAL A 68 -0.73 2.48 -1.21
C VAL A 68 -1.67 3.34 -2.06
N GLU A 69 -1.91 2.97 -3.33
CA GLU A 69 -2.75 3.76 -4.24
C GLU A 69 -4.24 3.42 -4.16
N HIS A 70 -4.62 2.23 -3.68
CA HIS A 70 -6.01 1.80 -3.55
C HIS A 70 -6.42 1.57 -2.08
N ILE A 71 -5.90 2.39 -1.18
CA ILE A 71 -6.07 2.23 0.27
C ILE A 71 -7.54 2.19 0.71
N ASP A 72 -8.40 3.02 0.12
CA ASP A 72 -9.83 3.10 0.45
C ASP A 72 -10.55 1.78 0.18
N VAL A 73 -10.16 1.06 -0.88
CA VAL A 73 -10.72 -0.25 -1.23
C VAL A 73 -10.09 -1.38 -0.42
N VAL A 74 -8.79 -1.32 -0.17
CA VAL A 74 -8.07 -2.41 0.52
C VAL A 74 -8.35 -2.43 2.03
N PHE A 75 -8.53 -1.26 2.65
CA PHE A 75 -8.74 -1.13 4.10
C PHE A 75 -10.12 -0.61 4.50
N GLU A 76 -11.06 -0.50 3.54
CA GLU A 76 -12.45 -0.08 3.75
C GLU A 76 -12.54 1.25 4.54
N ILE A 77 -11.80 2.27 4.06
CA ILE A 77 -11.72 3.61 4.66
C ILE A 77 -12.70 4.55 3.96
#